data_AF-A0A947RI42-F1
#
_entry.id   AF-A0A947RI42-F1
#
_cell.length_a   1.000
_cell.length_b   1.000
_cell.length_c   1.000
_cell.angle_alpha   90.00
_cell.angle_beta   90.00
_cell.angle_gamma   90.00
#
_symmetry.space_group_name_H-M   'P 1'
#
loop_
_entity.id
_entity.type
_entity.pdbx_description
1 polymer ?
#
loop_
_entity_poly.entity_id
_entity_poly.type
_entity_poly.pdbx_seq_one_letter_code
_entity_poly.pdbx_strand_id
1 'polypeptide(L)'
;MNQISKLNKLTQIAKTAIESENLAKQIGGLTIRAGLLEFSCIQVFRVLEQIWVKEALETKQEFKKPKEDQFFYEEKIDTRKILKNIKKMIPLRKLKGDLDEDELEEINQYLKDFVSSCHKFLNKRNLIIHHIGNPSISIDEIKITLKEVNDFFDDAIKAQEVMPKLSKFTLTADQCKQVYG
;
A
#
# COMPACT_ATOMS: atom_id res chain seq x y z
N MET A 1 17.89 5.20 14.74
CA MET A 1 17.20 3.97 14.29
C MET A 1 16.96 4.10 12.79
N ASN A 2 17.43 3.17 11.96
CA ASN A 2 17.14 3.25 10.52
C ASN A 2 15.64 2.99 10.26
N GLN A 3 15.12 3.46 9.13
CA GLN A 3 13.68 3.42 8.82
C GLN A 3 13.13 1.98 8.85
N ILE A 4 13.88 1.02 8.30
CA ILE A 4 13.51 -0.41 8.28
C ILE A 4 13.36 -0.96 9.70
N SER A 5 14.30 -0.68 10.60
CA SER A 5 14.25 -1.10 12.00
C SER A 5 13.04 -0.50 12.73
N LYS A 6 12.70 0.76 12.45
CA LYS A 6 11.49 1.41 12.99
C LYS A 6 10.22 0.71 12.51
N LEU A 7 10.12 0.44 11.21
CA LEU A 7 8.96 -0.25 10.62
C LEU A 7 8.82 -1.67 11.19
N ASN A 8 9.90 -2.45 11.25
CA ASN A 8 9.89 -3.80 11.82
C ASN A 8 9.45 -3.81 13.28
N LYS A 9 9.93 -2.85 14.09
CA LYS A 9 9.51 -2.70 15.48
C LYS A 9 8.01 -2.40 15.58
N LEU A 10 7.49 -1.49 14.76
CA LEU A 10 6.06 -1.15 14.75
C LEU A 10 5.19 -2.32 14.29
N THR A 11 5.62 -3.06 13.28
CA THR A 11 4.95 -4.29 12.82
C THR A 11 4.85 -5.32 13.96
N GLN A 12 5.94 -5.55 14.68
CA GLN A 12 5.94 -6.50 15.80
C GLN A 12 5.02 -6.04 16.93
N ILE A 13 5.08 -4.75 17.31
CA ILE A 13 4.18 -4.17 18.32
C ILE A 13 2.71 -4.37 17.92
N ALA A 14 2.38 -4.05 16.67
CA ALA A 14 1.02 -4.16 16.16
C ALA A 14 0.52 -5.61 16.16
N LYS A 15 1.39 -6.55 15.75
CA LYS A 15 1.08 -7.98 15.76
C LYS A 15 0.76 -8.48 17.17
N THR A 16 1.65 -8.22 18.13
CA THR A 16 1.43 -8.62 19.53
C THR A 16 0.17 -7.97 20.13
N ALA A 17 -0.13 -6.73 19.76
CA ALA A 17 -1.31 -6.03 20.26
C ALA A 17 -2.62 -6.61 19.72
N ILE A 18 -2.66 -7.05 18.47
CA ILE A 18 -3.84 -7.67 17.83
C ILE A 18 -4.13 -9.07 18.36
N GLU A 19 -3.08 -9.81 18.73
CA GLU A 19 -3.20 -11.14 19.34
C GLU A 19 -3.60 -11.09 20.83
N SER A 20 -3.73 -9.88 21.40
CA SER A 20 -4.14 -9.70 22.80
C SER A 20 -5.62 -9.97 23.01
N GLU A 21 -5.98 -10.52 24.18
CA GLU A 21 -7.38 -10.63 24.63
C GLU A 21 -8.04 -9.27 24.96
N ASN A 22 -7.24 -8.22 25.15
CA ASN A 22 -7.72 -6.90 25.50
C ASN A 22 -8.14 -6.09 24.26
N LEU A 23 -9.42 -5.76 24.16
CA LEU A 23 -9.99 -5.03 23.01
C LEU A 23 -9.28 -3.70 22.73
N ALA A 24 -8.92 -2.93 23.76
CA ALA A 24 -8.23 -1.65 23.58
C ALA A 24 -6.83 -1.84 22.98
N LYS A 25 -6.11 -2.89 23.38
CA LYS A 25 -4.84 -3.28 22.75
C LYS A 25 -5.04 -3.68 21.29
N GLN A 26 -6.08 -4.44 20.99
CA GLN A 26 -6.39 -4.83 19.59
C GLN A 26 -6.67 -3.60 18.71
N ILE A 27 -7.48 -2.66 19.19
CA ILE A 27 -7.77 -1.40 18.49
C ILE A 27 -6.49 -0.54 18.33
N GLY A 28 -5.64 -0.49 19.35
CA GLY A 28 -4.32 0.15 19.26
C GLY A 28 -3.43 -0.48 18.20
N GLY A 29 -3.37 -1.82 18.16
CA GLY A 29 -2.65 -2.56 17.12
C GLY A 29 -3.18 -2.29 15.72
N LEU A 30 -4.51 -2.26 15.55
CA LEU A 30 -5.14 -1.89 14.28
C LEU A 30 -4.76 -0.47 13.85
N THR A 31 -4.67 0.49 14.78
CA THR A 31 -4.27 1.87 14.48
C THR A 31 -2.86 1.92 13.90
N ILE A 32 -1.93 1.16 14.49
CA ILE A 32 -0.56 1.06 13.96
C ILE A 32 -0.57 0.40 12.58
N ARG A 33 -1.32 -0.70 12.40
CA ARG A 33 -1.47 -1.35 11.08
C ARG A 33 -2.06 -0.41 10.03
N ALA A 34 -3.03 0.42 10.38
CA ALA A 34 -3.56 1.42 9.46
C ALA A 34 -2.45 2.37 8.97
N GLY A 35 -1.62 2.90 9.88
CA GLY A 35 -0.46 3.72 9.49
C GLY A 35 0.55 2.98 8.59
N LEU A 36 0.83 1.70 8.88
CA LEU A 36 1.70 0.87 8.04
C LEU A 36 1.11 0.65 6.64
N LEU A 37 -0.20 0.40 6.54
CA LEU A 37 -0.88 0.23 5.25
C LEU A 37 -0.86 1.52 4.43
N GLU A 38 -1.13 2.66 5.06
CA GLU A 38 -1.12 3.97 4.40
C GLU A 38 0.28 4.29 3.86
N PHE A 39 1.32 4.08 4.67
CA PHE A 39 2.71 4.18 4.23
C PHE A 39 2.99 3.25 3.03
N SER A 40 2.50 2.01 3.09
CA SER A 40 2.69 1.02 2.03
C SER A 40 2.03 1.43 0.71
N CYS A 41 0.81 1.96 0.77
CA CYS A 41 0.11 2.49 -0.41
C CYS A 41 0.91 3.61 -1.08
N ILE A 42 1.54 4.49 -0.28
CA ILE A 42 2.42 5.55 -0.80
C ILE A 42 3.63 4.94 -1.50
N GLN A 43 4.31 3.96 -0.90
CA GLN A 43 5.48 3.32 -1.51
C GLN A 43 5.14 2.65 -2.85
N VAL A 44 4.05 1.87 -2.89
CA VAL A 44 3.58 1.21 -4.12
C VAL A 44 3.24 2.25 -5.19
N PHE A 45 2.48 3.28 -4.84
CA PHE A 45 2.11 4.34 -5.77
C PHE A 45 3.34 5.03 -6.37
N ARG A 46 4.35 5.33 -5.55
CA ARG A 46 5.58 5.98 -6.01
C ARG A 46 6.39 5.11 -6.97
N VAL A 47 6.47 3.81 -6.71
CA VAL A 47 7.14 2.88 -7.63
C VAL A 47 6.39 2.84 -8.97
N LEU A 48 5.06 2.77 -8.95
CA LEU A 48 4.27 2.77 -10.17
C LEU A 48 4.34 4.11 -10.92
N GLU A 49 4.42 5.24 -10.22
CA GLU A 49 4.63 6.55 -10.82
C GLU A 49 5.97 6.61 -11.55
N GLN A 50 7.04 6.04 -11.00
CA GLN A 50 8.34 5.93 -11.69
C GLN A 50 8.24 5.06 -12.95
N ILE A 51 7.55 3.92 -12.87
CA ILE A 51 7.34 3.02 -14.02
C ILE A 51 6.57 3.76 -15.14
N TRP A 52 5.52 4.49 -14.78
CA TRP A 52 4.73 5.25 -15.73
C TRP A 52 5.53 6.40 -16.38
N VAL A 53 6.36 7.10 -15.60
CA VAL A 53 7.27 8.12 -16.14
C VAL A 53 8.31 7.50 -17.08
N LYS A 54 8.83 6.31 -16.76
CA LYS A 54 9.75 5.58 -17.65
C LYS A 54 9.08 5.25 -18.98
N GLU A 55 7.86 4.70 -18.94
CA GLU A 55 7.06 4.43 -20.14
C GLU A 55 6.86 5.71 -20.97
N ALA A 56 6.52 6.83 -20.33
CA ALA A 56 6.34 8.10 -21.02
C ALA A 56 7.63 8.60 -21.69
N LEU A 57 8.78 8.48 -21.03
CA LEU A 57 10.08 8.83 -21.60
C LEU A 57 10.42 7.98 -22.83
N GLU A 58 10.23 6.66 -22.74
CA GLU A 58 10.55 5.73 -23.83
C GLU A 58 9.61 5.89 -25.03
N THR A 59 8.34 6.21 -24.78
CA THR A 59 7.32 6.42 -25.81
C THR A 59 7.22 7.87 -26.28
N LYS A 60 8.03 8.78 -25.72
CA LYS A 60 8.00 10.23 -25.98
C LYS A 60 6.63 10.87 -25.73
N GLN A 61 5.88 10.34 -24.76
CA GLN A 61 4.63 10.93 -24.29
C GLN A 61 4.89 12.01 -23.24
N GLU A 62 4.04 13.03 -23.20
CA GLU A 62 4.08 14.02 -22.12
C GLU A 62 3.67 13.39 -20.79
N PHE A 63 4.36 13.77 -19.72
CA PHE A 63 4.03 13.34 -18.36
C PHE A 63 4.13 14.51 -17.38
N LYS A 64 3.42 14.40 -16.26
CA LYS A 64 3.54 15.36 -15.16
C LYS A 64 4.71 14.94 -14.27
N LYS A 65 5.59 15.89 -13.94
CA LYS A 65 6.69 15.66 -13.01
C LYS A 65 6.13 15.13 -11.67
N PRO A 66 6.66 13.99 -11.16
CA PRO A 66 6.25 13.43 -9.87
C PRO A 66 6.46 14.42 -8.73
N LYS A 67 5.68 14.24 -7.66
CA LYS A 67 5.85 15.01 -6.42
C LYS A 67 7.08 14.52 -5.65
N GLU A 68 7.75 15.42 -4.96
CA GLU A 68 8.84 15.07 -4.05
C GLU A 68 8.33 14.26 -2.86
N ASP A 69 9.21 13.41 -2.30
CA ASP A 69 8.88 12.51 -1.20
C ASP A 69 8.29 13.23 0.02
N GLN A 70 8.79 14.43 0.31
CA GLN A 70 8.38 15.25 1.45
C GLN A 70 6.87 15.56 1.42
N PHE A 71 6.30 15.77 0.22
CA PHE A 71 4.86 15.97 0.04
C PHE A 71 4.04 14.82 0.65
N PHE A 72 4.51 13.58 0.57
CA PHE A 72 3.78 12.42 1.08
C PHE A 72 3.90 12.21 2.59
N TYR A 73 4.81 12.91 3.25
CA TYR A 73 5.03 12.80 4.69
C TYR A 73 4.53 14.02 5.47
N GLU A 74 4.42 15.18 4.82
CA GLU A 74 3.98 16.43 5.46
C GLU A 74 2.51 16.73 5.22
N GLU A 75 1.95 16.28 4.09
CA GLU A 75 0.56 16.53 3.75
C GLU A 75 -0.34 15.35 4.13
N LYS A 76 -1.58 15.66 4.52
CA LYS A 76 -2.61 14.62 4.68
C LYS A 76 -3.08 14.14 3.32
N ILE A 77 -2.57 12.99 2.89
CA ILE A 77 -2.99 12.36 1.63
C ILE A 77 -4.07 11.32 1.88
N ASP A 78 -5.18 11.43 1.14
CA ASP A 78 -6.24 10.43 1.16
C ASP A 78 -5.78 9.12 0.49
N THR A 79 -5.60 8.07 1.29
CA THR A 79 -5.24 6.72 0.82
C THR A 79 -6.20 6.18 -0.22
N ARG A 80 -7.50 6.51 -0.16
CA ARG A 80 -8.46 6.07 -1.18
C ARG A 80 -8.18 6.73 -2.53
N LYS A 81 -7.70 7.97 -2.53
CA LYS A 81 -7.27 8.67 -3.75
C LYS A 81 -6.01 8.02 -4.32
N ILE A 82 -5.05 7.64 -3.47
CA ILE A 82 -3.86 6.88 -3.88
C ILE A 82 -4.28 5.56 -4.54
N LEU A 83 -5.12 4.75 -3.89
CA LEU A 83 -5.57 3.46 -4.42
C LEU A 83 -6.32 3.61 -5.76
N LYS A 84 -7.16 4.65 -5.91
CA LYS A 84 -7.81 4.97 -7.19
C LYS A 84 -6.80 5.28 -8.30
N ASN A 85 -5.70 5.95 -7.97
CA ASN A 85 -4.65 6.24 -8.95
C ASN A 85 -3.85 4.99 -9.30
N ILE A 86 -3.48 4.16 -8.31
CA ILE A 86 -2.84 2.86 -8.55
C ILE A 86 -3.71 2.02 -9.50
N LYS A 87 -5.03 1.96 -9.27
CA LYS A 87 -5.97 1.23 -10.12
C LYS A 87 -5.98 1.72 -11.59
N LYS A 88 -5.66 2.98 -11.84
CA LYS A 88 -5.56 3.54 -13.21
C LYS A 88 -4.20 3.26 -13.87
N MET A 89 -3.17 3.00 -13.07
CA MET A 89 -1.82 2.66 -13.53
C MET A 89 -1.67 1.18 -13.88
N ILE A 90 -2.63 0.34 -13.49
CA ILE A 90 -2.67 -1.09 -13.81
C ILE A 90 -3.68 -1.38 -14.95
N PRO A 91 -3.43 -2.37 -15.83
CA PRO A 91 -2.24 -3.20 -15.85
C PRO A 91 -1.00 -2.46 -16.37
N LEU A 92 0.15 -2.79 -15.81
CA LEU A 92 1.46 -2.46 -16.34
C LEU A 92 1.63 -3.12 -17.70
N ARG A 93 2.31 -2.41 -18.60
CA ARG A 93 2.63 -2.88 -19.95
C ARG A 93 4.10 -3.26 -20.02
N LYS A 94 4.42 -4.20 -20.90
CA LYS A 94 5.80 -4.61 -21.16
C LYS A 94 6.55 -3.46 -21.85
N LEU A 95 7.65 -3.00 -21.26
CA LEU A 95 8.58 -2.09 -21.92
C LEU A 95 9.72 -2.87 -22.58
N LYS A 96 10.52 -2.19 -23.41
CA LYS A 96 11.65 -2.83 -24.09
C LYS A 96 12.69 -3.31 -23.07
N GLY A 97 12.92 -4.62 -23.03
CA GLY A 97 13.92 -5.23 -22.15
C GLY A 97 13.38 -5.72 -20.80
N ASP A 98 12.07 -5.67 -20.58
CA ASP A 98 11.42 -6.18 -19.36
C ASP A 98 11.14 -7.69 -19.40
N LEU A 99 10.73 -8.21 -18.22
CA LEU A 99 10.38 -9.59 -17.85
C LEU A 99 9.59 -10.39 -18.91
N ASP A 100 9.54 -11.71 -18.73
CA ASP A 100 8.64 -12.55 -19.51
C ASP A 100 7.17 -12.14 -19.30
N GLU A 101 6.29 -12.56 -20.22
CA GLU A 101 4.89 -12.15 -20.21
C GLU A 101 4.13 -12.70 -18.98
N ASP A 102 4.55 -13.86 -18.49
CA ASP A 102 3.96 -14.55 -17.34
C ASP A 102 4.29 -13.81 -16.03
N GLU A 103 5.54 -13.35 -15.85
CA GLU A 103 5.98 -12.54 -14.72
C GLU A 103 5.26 -11.19 -14.67
N LEU A 104 5.01 -10.57 -15.83
CA LEU A 104 4.24 -9.31 -15.89
C LEU A 104 2.77 -9.53 -15.52
N GLU A 105 2.17 -10.64 -15.95
CA GLU A 105 0.81 -11.01 -15.57
C GLU A 105 0.71 -11.27 -14.06
N GLU A 106 1.68 -12.00 -13.50
CA GLU A 106 1.80 -12.27 -12.06
C GLU A 106 1.85 -10.96 -11.26
N ILE A 107 2.73 -10.03 -11.64
CA ILE A 107 2.86 -8.70 -11.01
C ILE A 107 1.53 -7.93 -11.07
N ASN A 108 0.89 -7.92 -12.24
CA ASN A 108 -0.39 -7.24 -12.42
C ASN A 108 -1.50 -7.81 -11.55
N GLN A 109 -1.52 -9.13 -11.37
CA GLN A 109 -2.47 -9.80 -10.50
C GLN A 109 -2.24 -9.42 -9.04
N TYR A 110 -0.99 -9.45 -8.56
CA TYR A 110 -0.67 -9.00 -7.21
C TYR A 110 -1.04 -7.54 -6.94
N LEU A 111 -0.82 -6.63 -7.89
CA LEU A 111 -1.21 -5.23 -7.73
C LEU A 111 -2.73 -5.06 -7.65
N LYS A 112 -3.50 -5.86 -8.40
CA LYS A 112 -4.97 -5.87 -8.30
C LYS A 112 -5.41 -6.36 -6.91
N ASP A 113 -4.79 -7.43 -6.42
CA ASP A 113 -5.10 -8.01 -5.12
C ASP A 113 -4.70 -7.06 -3.99
N PHE A 114 -3.55 -6.40 -4.08
CA PHE A 114 -3.14 -5.33 -3.19
C PHE A 114 -4.22 -4.23 -3.06
N VAL A 115 -4.65 -3.67 -4.20
CA VAL A 115 -5.66 -2.60 -4.22
C VAL A 115 -6.99 -3.08 -3.64
N SER A 116 -7.41 -4.31 -3.97
CA SER A 116 -8.62 -4.93 -3.46
C SER A 116 -8.58 -5.08 -1.93
N SER A 117 -7.50 -5.67 -1.40
CA SER A 117 -7.30 -5.88 0.04
C SER A 117 -7.21 -4.56 0.80
N CYS A 118 -6.52 -3.56 0.26
CA CYS A 118 -6.48 -2.22 0.85
C CYS A 118 -7.88 -1.58 0.95
N HIS A 119 -8.69 -1.70 -0.10
CA HIS A 119 -10.07 -1.18 -0.07
C HIS A 119 -10.93 -1.92 0.97
N LYS A 120 -10.83 -3.25 1.04
CA LYS A 120 -11.54 -4.05 2.05
C LYS A 120 -11.13 -3.67 3.46
N PHE A 121 -9.82 -3.53 3.71
CA PHE A 121 -9.27 -3.05 4.98
C PHE A 121 -9.87 -1.68 5.36
N LEU A 122 -9.79 -0.68 4.48
CA LEU A 122 -10.26 0.68 4.79
C LEU A 122 -11.77 0.71 5.06
N ASN A 123 -12.56 -0.08 4.34
CA ASN A 123 -14.01 -0.16 4.54
C ASN A 123 -14.37 -0.81 5.87
N LYS A 124 -13.73 -1.95 6.19
CA LYS A 124 -13.99 -2.69 7.43
C LYS A 124 -13.41 -1.98 8.67
N ARG A 125 -12.28 -1.28 8.55
CA ARG A 125 -11.76 -0.37 9.59
C ARG A 125 -12.78 0.71 9.94
N ASN A 126 -13.39 1.33 8.93
CA ASN A 126 -14.43 2.34 9.17
C ASN A 126 -15.66 1.72 9.86
N LEU A 127 -16.01 0.47 9.52
CA LEU A 127 -17.11 -0.25 10.17
C LEU A 127 -16.89 -0.42 11.68
N ILE A 128 -15.66 -0.71 12.12
CA ILE A 128 -15.31 -0.83 13.54
C ILE A 128 -15.64 0.46 14.32
N ILE A 129 -15.34 1.63 13.74
CA ILE A 129 -15.64 2.93 14.37
C ILE A 129 -17.14 3.06 14.64
N HIS A 130 -17.98 2.62 13.71
CA HIS A 130 -19.43 2.63 13.88
C HIS A 130 -19.90 1.58 14.90
N HIS A 131 -19.28 0.41 14.95
CA HIS A 131 -19.66 -0.66 15.88
C HIS A 131 -19.36 -0.33 17.33
N ILE A 132 -18.24 0.35 17.63
CA ILE A 132 -17.87 0.70 19.01
C ILE A 132 -18.94 1.56 19.71
N GLY A 133 -19.60 2.45 18.97
CA GLY A 133 -20.66 3.31 19.51
C GLY A 133 -22.08 2.74 19.37
N ASN A 134 -22.25 1.56 18.76
CA ASN A 134 -23.57 1.01 18.45
C ASN A 134 -24.07 0.09 19.58
N PRO A 135 -25.19 0.41 20.25
CA PRO A 135 -25.71 -0.40 21.36
C PRO A 135 -26.24 -1.77 20.94
N SER A 136 -26.49 -2.00 19.65
CA SER A 136 -26.97 -3.28 19.12
C SER A 136 -25.85 -4.23 18.72
N ILE A 137 -24.58 -3.81 18.81
CA ILE A 137 -23.42 -4.61 18.42
C ILE A 137 -22.67 -5.03 19.67
N SER A 138 -22.44 -6.33 19.82
CA SER A 138 -21.70 -6.89 20.93
C SER A 138 -20.18 -6.68 20.78
N ILE A 139 -19.45 -6.78 21.91
CA ILE A 139 -17.98 -6.76 21.91
C ILE A 139 -17.41 -7.91 21.06
N ASP A 140 -18.04 -9.07 21.05
CA ASP A 140 -17.55 -10.23 20.30
C ASP A 140 -17.70 -10.04 18.78
N GLU A 141 -18.77 -9.38 18.33
CA GLU A 141 -18.90 -8.96 16.92
C GLU A 141 -17.84 -7.94 16.51
N ILE A 142 -17.46 -7.02 17.41
CA ILE A 142 -16.34 -6.09 17.18
C ILE A 142 -15.03 -6.88 17.03
N LYS A 143 -14.79 -7.89 17.87
CA LYS A 143 -13.60 -8.75 17.78
C LYS A 143 -13.55 -9.55 16.49
N ILE A 144 -14.68 -10.08 16.02
CA ILE A 144 -14.78 -10.74 14.72
C ILE A 144 -14.40 -9.77 13.60
N THR A 145 -14.98 -8.56 13.62
CA THR A 145 -14.66 -7.52 12.62
C THR A 145 -13.18 -7.12 12.67
N LEU A 146 -12.59 -7.01 13.87
CA LEU A 146 -11.15 -6.75 14.04
C LEU A 146 -10.29 -7.84 13.38
N LYS A 147 -10.68 -9.11 13.54
CA LYS A 147 -9.99 -10.23 12.89
C LYS A 147 -10.11 -10.15 11.37
N GLU A 148 -11.29 -9.88 10.82
CA GLU A 148 -11.46 -9.71 9.37
C GLU A 148 -10.61 -8.56 8.81
N VAL A 149 -10.60 -7.42 9.50
CA VAL A 149 -9.74 -6.28 9.13
C VAL A 149 -8.28 -6.66 9.18
N ASN A 150 -7.87 -7.41 10.21
CA ASN A 150 -6.51 -7.91 10.33
C ASN A 150 -6.10 -8.76 9.12
N ASP A 151 -6.97 -9.67 8.70
CA ASP A 151 -6.69 -10.57 7.58
C ASP A 151 -6.51 -9.78 6.27
N PHE A 152 -7.35 -8.76 6.02
CA PHE A 152 -7.19 -7.89 4.84
C PHE A 152 -5.89 -7.08 4.87
N PHE A 153 -5.39 -6.71 6.05
CA PHE A 153 -4.07 -6.10 6.16
C PHE A 153 -2.99 -7.11 5.75
N ASP A 154 -3.02 -8.31 6.31
CA ASP A 154 -2.01 -9.33 6.03
C ASP A 154 -1.97 -9.68 4.54
N ASP A 155 -3.13 -9.77 3.88
CA ASP A 155 -3.23 -9.97 2.43
C ASP A 155 -2.69 -8.78 1.63
N ALA A 156 -2.93 -7.55 2.07
CA ALA A 156 -2.34 -6.37 1.43
C ALA A 156 -0.81 -6.31 1.61
N ILE A 157 -0.27 -6.72 2.75
CA ILE A 157 1.18 -6.72 2.98
C ILE A 157 1.88 -7.84 2.21
N LYS A 158 1.28 -9.04 2.08
CA LYS A 158 1.83 -10.11 1.22
C LYS A 158 2.07 -9.62 -0.20
N ALA A 159 1.17 -8.81 -0.75
CA ALA A 159 1.34 -8.26 -2.09
C ALA A 159 2.54 -7.27 -2.22
N GLN A 160 3.19 -6.86 -1.12
CA GLN A 160 4.47 -6.15 -1.19
C GLN A 160 5.67 -7.04 -1.52
N GLU A 161 5.54 -8.36 -1.46
CA GLU A 161 6.59 -9.29 -1.91
C GLU A 161 6.96 -9.07 -3.38
N VAL A 162 6.10 -8.39 -4.15
CA VAL A 162 6.33 -7.98 -5.53
C VAL A 162 7.17 -6.71 -5.67
N MET A 163 7.30 -5.90 -4.62
CA MET A 163 8.05 -4.63 -4.69
C MET A 163 9.49 -4.79 -5.19
N PRO A 164 10.26 -5.80 -4.76
CA PRO A 164 11.58 -6.07 -5.34
C PRO A 164 11.53 -6.39 -6.84
N LYS A 165 10.50 -7.12 -7.31
CA LYS A 165 10.31 -7.43 -8.75
C LYS A 165 10.05 -6.15 -9.56
N LEU A 166 9.32 -5.18 -8.99
CA LEU A 166 9.01 -3.90 -9.63
C LEU A 166 10.23 -2.98 -9.84
N SER A 167 11.29 -3.13 -9.04
CA SER A 167 12.49 -2.28 -9.14
C SER A 167 13.12 -2.26 -10.55
N LYS A 168 13.02 -3.38 -11.29
CA LYS A 168 13.53 -3.50 -12.67
C LYS A 168 12.83 -2.57 -13.66
N PHE A 169 11.57 -2.21 -13.38
CA PHE A 169 10.75 -1.36 -14.23
C PHE A 169 10.91 0.14 -13.89
N THR A 170 11.60 0.47 -12.81
CA THR A 170 11.78 1.86 -12.38
C THR A 170 12.83 2.58 -13.23
N LEU A 171 12.91 3.91 -13.05
CA LEU A 171 13.83 4.78 -13.77
C LEU A 171 15.30 4.42 -13.48
N THR A 172 16.15 4.45 -14.50
CA THR A 172 17.61 4.37 -14.30
C THR A 172 18.15 5.64 -13.66
N ALA A 173 19.40 5.61 -13.18
CA ALA A 173 20.03 6.79 -12.57
C ALA A 173 20.07 8.01 -13.52
N ASP A 174 20.29 7.80 -14.81
CA ASP A 174 20.31 8.89 -15.78
C ASP A 174 18.90 9.39 -16.13
N GLN A 175 17.92 8.49 -16.22
CA GLN A 175 16.51 8.89 -16.35
C GLN A 175 16.03 9.68 -15.12
N CYS A 176 16.47 9.29 -13.92
CA CYS A 176 16.21 10.05 -12.70
C CYS A 176 16.79 11.47 -12.78
N LYS A 177 18.01 11.66 -13.29
CA LYS A 177 18.56 13.02 -13.49
C LYS A 177 17.73 13.82 -14.49
N GLN A 178 17.25 13.20 -15.57
CA GLN A 178 16.40 13.89 -16.56
C GLN A 178 15.05 14.34 -15.98
N VAL A 179 14.46 13.54 -15.08
CA VAL A 179 13.14 13.82 -14.50
C VAL A 179 13.23 14.75 -13.29
N TYR A 180 14.21 14.52 -12.42
CA TYR A 180 14.29 15.14 -11.10
C TYR A 180 15.41 16.17 -10.96
N GLY A 181 16.48 16.06 -11.77
CA GLY A 181 17.65 16.96 -11.74
C GLY A 181 17.47 18.28 -12.47
#